data_AF-A0A255PWZ4-F1
#
_entry.id   AF-A0A255PWZ4-F1
#
_cell.length_a   1.000
_cell.length_b   1.000
_cell.length_c   1.000
_cell.angle_alpha   90.00
_cell.angle_beta   90.00
_cell.angle_gamma   90.00
#
_symmetry.space_group_name_H-M   'P 1'
#
loop_
_entity.id
_entity.type
_entity.pdbx_description
1 polymer ?
#
loop_
_entity_poly.entity_id
_entity_poly.type
_entity_poly.pdbx_seq_one_letter_code
_entity_poly.pdbx_strand_id
1 'polypeptide(L)' 'MTIPKLAERAGVSRTYIHRLATDPDEGWPAPVYKAGSSRPQYDVAWFDQYWAARQERIRQGKRTDLEKREGDQGDR' A
#
# COMPACT_ATOMS: atom_id res chain seq x y z
N MET A 1 -14.01 6.97 -0.98
CA MET A 1 -14.02 5.54 -1.37
C MET A 1 -13.77 4.66 -0.14
N THR A 2 -14.32 3.45 -0.11
CA THR A 2 -14.17 2.54 1.04
C THR A 2 -12.88 1.71 0.92
N ILE A 3 -12.34 1.22 2.05
CA ILE A 3 -11.15 0.34 2.08
C ILE A 3 -11.18 -0.82 1.07
N PRO A 4 -12.26 -1.62 0.93
CA PRO A 4 -12.29 -2.70 -0.06
C PRO A 4 -12.06 -2.18 -1.50
N LYS A 5 -12.68 -1.07 -1.87
CA LYS A 5 -12.50 -0.47 -3.21
C LYS A 5 -11.09 0.10 -3.42
N LEU A 6 -10.46 0.64 -2.36
CA LEU A 6 -9.07 1.08 -2.42
C LEU A 6 -8.12 -0.10 -2.64
N ALA A 7 -8.39 -1.23 -1.98
CA ALA A 7 -7.59 -2.45 -2.13
C ALA A 7 -7.71 -3.03 -3.55
N GLU A 8 -8.92 -3.09 -4.10
CA GLU A 8 -9.14 -3.49 -5.50
C GLU A 8 -8.41 -2.57 -6.47
N ARG A 9 -8.46 -1.25 -6.26
CA ARG A 9 -7.75 -0.26 -7.09
C ARG A 9 -6.23 -0.43 -7.03
N ALA A 10 -5.69 -0.70 -5.85
CA ALA A 10 -4.26 -0.91 -5.65
C ALA A 10 -3.77 -2.30 -6.07
N GLY A 11 -4.68 -3.23 -6.42
CA GLY A 11 -4.33 -4.62 -6.76
C GLY A 11 -3.81 -5.42 -5.57
N VAL A 12 -4.20 -5.06 -4.34
CA VAL A 12 -3.73 -5.72 -3.10
C VAL A 12 -4.89 -6.19 -2.23
N SER A 13 -4.58 -6.98 -1.20
CA SER A 13 -5.59 -7.51 -0.30
C SER A 13 -6.22 -6.41 0.58
N ARG A 14 -7.52 -6.51 0.84
CA ARG A 14 -8.26 -5.62 1.76
C ARG A 14 -7.60 -5.51 3.13
N THR A 15 -7.14 -6.63 3.69
CA THR A 15 -6.46 -6.68 4.99
C THR A 15 -5.18 -5.85 5.01
N TYR A 16 -4.45 -5.80 3.89
CA TYR A 16 -3.23 -5.01 3.77
C TYR A 16 -3.54 -3.52 3.90
N ILE A 17 -4.50 -3.03 3.11
CA ILE A 17 -4.95 -1.63 3.21
C ILE A 17 -5.52 -1.32 4.58
N HIS A 18 -6.27 -2.25 5.19
CA HIS A 18 -6.79 -2.06 6.54
C HIS A 18 -5.66 -1.89 7.57
N ARG A 19 -4.59 -2.70 7.48
CA ARG A 19 -3.43 -2.55 8.37
C ARG A 19 -2.78 -1.19 8.23
N LEU A 20 -2.56 -0.72 7.00
CA LEU A 20 -2.00 0.61 6.73
C LEU A 20 -2.90 1.72 7.29
N ALA A 21 -4.21 1.59 7.13
CA ALA A 21 -5.17 2.56 7.64
C ALA A 21 -5.24 2.63 9.18
N THR A 22 -4.90 1.53 9.86
CA THR A 22 -4.83 1.48 11.32
C THR A 22 -3.45 1.81 11.87
N ASP A 23 -2.44 1.92 11.00
CA ASP A 23 -1.06 2.17 11.38
C ASP A 23 -0.84 3.69 11.50
N PRO A 24 -0.45 4.21 12.69
CA PRO A 24 -0.27 5.63 12.90
C PRO A 24 0.98 6.20 12.22
N ASP A 25 1.98 5.37 11.88
CA ASP A 25 3.22 5.81 11.22
C ASP A 25 2.96 6.16 9.75
N GLU A 26 1.96 5.51 9.14
CA GLU A 26 1.58 5.73 7.74
C GLU A 26 0.87 7.07 7.50
N GLY A 27 0.42 7.76 8.54
CA GLY A 27 -0.20 9.09 8.44
C GLY A 27 -1.52 9.09 7.66
N TRP A 28 -2.30 8.01 7.77
CA TRP A 28 -3.61 7.92 7.10
C TRP A 28 -4.59 8.99 7.61
N PRO A 29 -5.35 9.64 6.72
CA PRO A 29 -6.34 10.62 7.12
C PRO A 29 -7.49 9.94 7.87
N ALA A 30 -8.11 10.68 8.78
CA ALA A 30 -9.31 10.23 9.45
C ALA A 30 -10.41 9.90 8.41
N PRO A 31 -11.14 8.79 8.58
CA PRO A 31 -12.22 8.44 7.67
C PRO A 31 -13.35 9.47 7.73
N VAL A 32 -13.86 9.85 6.55
CA VAL A 32 -15.03 10.71 6.41
C VAL A 32 -16.29 9.83 6.39
N TYR A 33 -17.25 10.15 7.25
CA TYR A 33 -18.55 9.50 7.27
C TYR A 33 -19.56 10.37 6.52
N LYS A 34 -20.12 9.85 5.42
CA LYS A 34 -21.20 10.56 4.71
C LYS A 34 -22.50 10.44 5.49
N ALA A 35 -23.29 11.51 5.51
CA ALA A 35 -24.64 11.48 6.08
C ALA A 35 -25.46 10.32 5.47
N GLY A 36 -26.03 9.47 6.32
CA GLY A 36 -26.76 8.28 5.91
C GLY A 36 -25.90 7.05 5.58
N SER A 37 -24.58 7.10 5.81
CA SER A 37 -23.70 5.95 5.63
C SER A 37 -22.80 5.71 6.84
N SER A 38 -22.94 4.54 7.47
CA SER A 38 -22.04 4.11 8.55
C SER A 38 -20.67 3.62 8.04
N ARG A 39 -20.45 3.64 6.72
CA ARG A 39 -19.21 3.13 6.13
C ARG A 39 -18.17 4.25 6.04
N PRO A 40 -16.95 4.05 6.58
CA PRO A 40 -15.87 5.03 6.47
C PRO A 40 -15.46 5.21 5.00
N GLN A 41 -15.32 6.47 4.59
CA GLN A 41 -14.89 6.85 3.25
C GLN A 41 -13.58 7.64 3.33
N TYR A 42 -12.65 7.31 2.45
CA TYR A 42 -11.36 7.96 2.31
C TYR A 42 -11.29 8.72 0.99
N ASP A 43 -10.48 9.77 0.94
CA ASP A 43 -10.24 10.50 -0.30
C ASP A 43 -9.42 9.64 -1.28
N VAL A 44 -9.87 9.57 -2.53
CA VAL A 44 -9.22 8.73 -3.56
C VAL A 44 -7.97 9.40 -4.10
N ALA A 45 -8.01 10.71 -4.31
CA ALA A 45 -6.88 11.46 -4.85
C ALA A 45 -5.72 11.49 -3.86
N TRP A 46 -6.01 11.59 -2.56
CA TRP A 46 -5.01 11.41 -1.50
C TRP A 46 -4.42 9.99 -1.54
N PHE A 47 -5.27 8.96 -1.62
CA PHE A 47 -4.80 7.58 -1.63
C PHE A 47 -3.91 7.27 -2.84
N ASP A 48 -4.27 7.73 -4.05
CA ASP A 48 -3.45 7.54 -5.25
C ASP A 48 -2.06 8.20 -5.10
N GLN A 49 -1.99 9.42 -4.53
CA GLN A 49 -0.71 10.10 -4.25
C GLN A 49 0.12 9.35 -3.22
N TYR A 50 -0.49 8.95 -2.10
CA TYR A 50 0.16 8.14 -1.06
C TYR A 50 0.69 6.82 -1.64
N TRP A 51 -0.14 6.13 -2.45
CA TRP A 51 0.21 4.84 -3.01
C TRP A 51 1.35 4.95 -4.03
N ALA A 52 1.33 5.97 -4.89
CA ALA A 52 2.43 6.26 -5.81
C ALA A 52 3.74 6.47 -5.05
N ALA A 53 3.75 7.36 -4.04
CA ALA A 53 4.93 7.62 -3.21
C ALA A 53 5.42 6.37 -2.46
N ARG A 54 4.51 5.52 -1.98
CA ARG A 54 4.85 4.25 -1.34
C ARG A 54 5.48 3.26 -2.32
N GLN A 55 4.93 3.14 -3.53
CA GLN A 55 5.50 2.30 -4.57
C GLN A 55 6.90 2.77 -4.96
N GLU A 56 7.16 4.07 -4.99
CA GLU A 56 8.51 4.61 -5.17
C GLU A 56 9.46 4.21 -4.04
N ARG A 57 9.04 4.28 -2.77
CA ARG A 57 9.83 3.79 -1.63
C ARG A 57 10.12 2.29 -1.71
N ILE A 58 9.12 1.48 -2.08
CA ILE A 58 9.28 0.03 -2.28
C ILE A 58 10.25 -0.25 -3.44
N ARG A 59 10.12 0.50 -4.53
CA ARG A 59 10.99 0.37 -5.72
C ARG A 59 12.42 0.80 -5.43
N GLN A 60 12.62 1.83 -4.60
CA GLN A 60 13.93 2.29 -4.15
C GLN A 60 14.59 1.26 -3.21
N GLY A 61 13.82 0.62 -2.32
CA GLY A 61 14.30 -0.51 -1.52
C GLY A 61 14.59 -1.78 -2.34
N LYS A 62 14.00 -1.92 -3.53
CA LYS A 62 14.20 -3.04 -4.47
C LYS A 62 15.37 -2.86 -5.45
N ARG A 63 16.24 -1.86 -5.27
CA ARG A 63 17.51 -1.76 -6.04
C ARG A 63 18.75 -2.28 -5.31
N THR A 64 18.62 -2.86 -4.12
CA THR A 64 19.76 -3.46 -3.39
C THR A 64 19.69 -4.98 -3.24
N ASP A 65 18.66 -5.63 -3.80
CA ASP A 65 18.50 -7.10 -3.79
C ASP A 65 18.62 -7.70 -5.20
N LEU A 66 19.40 -7.08 -6.09
CA LEU A 66 19.78 -7.70 -7.37
C LEU A 66 21.30 -7.70 -7.56
N GLU A 67 22.04 -7.93 -6.48
CA GLU A 67 23.45 -8.37 -6.53
C GLU A 67 23.76 -9.24 -5.31
N LYS A 68 23.03 -10.35 -5.12
CA LYS A 68 23.58 -11.48 -4.36
C LYS A 68 22.93 -12.80 -4.78
N ARG A 69 23.78 -13.65 -5.35
CA ARG A 69 23.59 -15.05 -5.78
C ARG A 69 23.07 -15.27 -7.21
N GLU A 70 23.88 -14.86 -8.19
CA GLU A 70 24.12 -15.76 -9.33
C GLU A 70 25.62 -16.08 -9.32
N GLY A 71 25.95 -17.22 -8.73
CA GLY A 71 27.33 -17.62 -8.46
C GLY A 71 27.39 -18.44 -7.18
N ASP A 72 26.90 -19.69 -7.23
CA ASP A 72 27.54 -20.87 -6.62
C ASP A 72 26.65 -22.13 -6.82
N GLN A 73 26.90 -22.84 -7.91
CA GLN A 73 26.65 -24.28 -8.09
C GLN A 73 27.52 -24.66 -9.30
N GLY A 74 28.82 -24.92 -9.12
CA GLY A 74 29.35 -26.17 -8.57
C GLY A 74 29.24 -27.25 -9.65
N ASP A 75 30.20 -27.32 -10.60
CA ASP A 75 31.25 -28.35 -10.63
C ASP A 75 30.76 -29.74 -10.17
N ARG A 76 30.37 -30.59 -11.14
CA ARG A 76 30.94 -31.93 -11.37
C ARG A 76 30.32 -32.63 -12.58
#